data_AF-A0A7I8J051-F1
#
_entry.id   AF-A0A7I8J051-F1
#
_cell.length_a   1.000
_cell.length_b   1.000
_cell.length_c   1.000
_cell.angle_alpha   90.00
_cell.angle_beta   90.00
_cell.angle_gamma   90.00
#
_symmetry.space_group_name_H-M   'P 1'
#
loop_
_entity.id
_entity.type
_entity.pdbx_description
1 polymer ?
#
loop_
_entity_poly.entity_id
_entity_poly.type
_entity_poly.pdbx_seq_one_letter_code
_entity_poly.pdbx_strand_id
1 'polypeptide(L)'
;MASVAAEVLKREEDLLLGSSIFDSRMGGEKIKTRGQLIEKKIDLLESLAGKVSNQRSRRWLNDRLLIELVPRLNAEEIRGLFAPPPWGDEVPLSAFSMTNVGEWDCFRNIDMDKETRMIEGLETFMRKREDPAAAEKAIALRAWHRIDRRTREALRRNFLPDLVQSYEKCLQEFISGSGDGEAMVLHVQDPFRRLVLHGVCEFYDLVSVTQTSTGEGKDWKMTTIRRKKSGSQRIPPNVTMAGFMRAAKQHGAS
;
A
#
# COMPACT_ATOMS: atom_id res chain seq x y z
N MET A 1 -1.57 -2.17 -34.33
CA MET A 1 -1.42 -3.06 -33.15
C MET A 1 -2.42 -4.23 -33.15
N ALA A 2 -3.69 -4.04 -33.57
CA ALA A 2 -4.67 -5.14 -33.63
C ALA A 2 -4.41 -6.19 -34.75
N SER A 3 -3.72 -5.84 -35.84
CA SER A 3 -3.53 -6.79 -36.96
C SER A 3 -2.45 -7.83 -36.71
N VAL A 4 -1.44 -7.55 -35.88
CA VAL A 4 -0.31 -8.46 -35.62
C VAL A 4 -0.74 -9.61 -34.71
N ALA A 5 -1.56 -9.33 -33.69
CA ALA A 5 -2.10 -10.35 -32.79
C ALA A 5 -3.05 -11.32 -33.52
N ALA A 6 -3.88 -10.81 -34.44
CA ALA A 6 -4.74 -11.63 -35.30
C ALA A 6 -3.94 -12.50 -36.29
N GLU A 7 -2.77 -12.03 -36.72
CA GLU A 7 -1.87 -12.79 -37.61
C GLU A 7 -1.08 -13.89 -36.87
N VAL A 8 -0.82 -13.70 -35.57
CA VAL A 8 -0.23 -14.73 -34.70
C VAL A 8 -1.24 -15.84 -34.40
N LEU A 9 -2.48 -15.48 -34.04
CA LEU A 9 -3.55 -16.44 -33.78
C LEU A 9 -3.95 -17.26 -35.03
N LYS A 10 -3.98 -16.64 -36.22
CA LYS A 10 -4.22 -17.38 -37.47
C LYS A 10 -3.08 -18.36 -37.79
N ARG A 11 -1.83 -17.98 -37.52
CA ARG A 11 -0.69 -18.91 -37.65
C ARG A 11 -0.74 -20.03 -36.60
N GLU A 12 -1.28 -19.78 -35.41
CA GLU A 12 -1.49 -20.81 -34.37
C GLU A 12 -2.56 -21.84 -34.75
N GLU A 13 -3.68 -21.43 -35.34
CA GLU A 13 -4.72 -22.35 -35.84
C GLU A 13 -4.21 -23.24 -36.99
N ASP A 14 -3.43 -22.67 -37.92
CA ASP A 14 -2.77 -23.43 -38.98
C ASP A 14 -1.71 -24.41 -38.46
N LEU A 15 -1.08 -24.13 -37.31
CA LEU A 15 -0.08 -24.98 -36.64
C LEU A 15 -0.70 -26.14 -35.84
N LEU A 16 -1.94 -26.01 -35.38
CA LEU A 16 -2.69 -27.09 -34.73
C LEU A 16 -3.28 -28.08 -35.74
N LEU A 17 -3.59 -27.62 -36.97
CA LEU A 17 -4.13 -28.43 -38.06
C LEU A 17 -3.04 -29.10 -38.92
N GLY A 18 -1.80 -28.59 -38.88
CA GLY A 18 -0.66 -29.12 -39.61
C GLY A 18 0.08 -30.25 -38.89
N SER A 19 -0.51 -31.45 -38.84
CA SER A 19 0.14 -32.74 -38.52
C SER A 19 0.85 -32.86 -37.16
N SER A 20 0.22 -33.60 -36.24
CA SER A 20 0.92 -34.33 -35.18
C SER A 20 2.07 -35.13 -35.81
N ILE A 21 3.30 -34.89 -35.36
CA ILE A 21 4.52 -35.62 -35.77
C ILE A 21 4.34 -37.16 -35.64
N PHE A 22 3.36 -37.60 -34.86
CA PHE A 22 3.10 -39.00 -34.56
C PHE A 22 1.93 -39.63 -35.32
N ASP A 23 1.18 -38.90 -36.16
CA ASP A 23 0.05 -39.45 -36.94
C ASP A 23 0.38 -39.72 -38.41
N SER A 24 1.62 -40.13 -38.72
CA SER A 24 1.92 -40.70 -40.05
C SER A 24 1.55 -42.18 -40.10
N ARG A 25 0.25 -42.47 -40.10
CA ARG A 25 -0.25 -43.80 -40.48
C ARG A 25 -0.11 -43.95 -41.99
N MET A 26 1.01 -44.56 -42.40
CA MET A 26 1.24 -45.26 -43.67
C MET A 26 1.05 -44.46 -44.97
N GLY A 27 2.15 -44.33 -45.72
CA GLY A 27 2.10 -44.32 -47.19
C GLY A 27 2.52 -43.02 -47.87
N GLY A 28 3.75 -43.00 -48.40
CA GLY A 28 4.10 -42.23 -49.59
C GLY A 28 4.67 -40.82 -49.36
N GLU A 29 5.87 -40.63 -49.95
CA GLU A 29 6.55 -39.37 -50.29
C GLU A 29 7.39 -38.61 -49.24
N LYS A 30 8.68 -38.49 -49.58
CA LYS A 30 9.76 -37.67 -48.99
C LYS A 30 9.80 -37.66 -47.47
N ILE A 31 10.38 -38.73 -46.92
CA ILE A 31 10.78 -38.83 -45.51
C ILE A 31 11.86 -37.78 -45.23
N LYS A 32 11.45 -36.54 -44.92
CA LYS A 32 12.27 -35.63 -44.13
C LYS A 32 12.50 -36.35 -42.82
N THR A 33 13.76 -36.65 -42.50
CA THR A 33 14.09 -37.37 -41.27
C THR A 33 13.54 -36.57 -40.09
N ARG A 34 13.03 -37.25 -39.06
CA ARG A 34 12.45 -36.65 -37.84
C ARG A 34 13.28 -35.46 -37.31
N GLY A 35 14.61 -35.56 -37.36
CA GLY A 35 15.53 -34.47 -36.98
C GLY A 35 15.34 -33.18 -37.79
N GLN A 36 15.10 -33.25 -39.10
CA GLN A 36 14.90 -32.08 -39.95
C GLN A 36 13.57 -31.35 -39.71
N LEU A 37 12.55 -32.06 -39.23
CA LEU A 37 11.28 -31.43 -38.81
C LEU A 37 11.43 -30.76 -37.45
N ILE A 38 12.19 -31.39 -36.56
CA ILE A 38 12.51 -30.85 -35.23
C ILE A 38 13.34 -29.57 -35.35
N GLU A 39 14.43 -29.57 -36.11
CA GLU A 39 15.29 -28.40 -36.33
C GLU A 39 14.51 -27.21 -36.89
N LYS A 40 13.70 -27.42 -37.94
CA LYS A 40 12.86 -26.37 -38.52
C LYS A 40 11.84 -25.79 -37.53
N LYS A 41 11.36 -26.61 -36.60
CA LYS A 41 10.42 -26.17 -35.58
C LYS A 41 11.11 -25.46 -34.42
N ILE A 42 12.32 -25.89 -34.02
CA ILE A 42 13.18 -25.18 -33.08
C ILE A 42 13.46 -23.77 -33.61
N ASP A 43 13.94 -23.64 -34.86
CA ASP A 43 14.28 -22.35 -35.47
C ASP A 43 13.09 -21.38 -35.47
N LEU A 44 11.88 -21.89 -35.76
CA LEU A 44 10.65 -21.10 -35.72
C LEU A 44 10.28 -20.66 -34.31
N LEU A 45 10.39 -21.55 -33.32
CA LEU A 45 10.04 -21.26 -31.93
C LEU A 45 11.08 -20.34 -31.26
N GLU A 46 12.36 -20.44 -31.62
CA GLU A 46 13.40 -19.49 -31.22
C GLU A 46 13.15 -18.10 -31.81
N SER A 47 12.72 -18.02 -33.07
CA SER A 47 12.33 -16.75 -33.70
C SER A 47 11.11 -16.08 -33.04
N LEU A 48 10.26 -16.88 -32.39
CA LEU A 48 9.09 -16.41 -31.64
C LEU A 48 9.43 -16.07 -30.18
N ALA A 49 10.37 -16.78 -29.57
CA ALA A 49 10.80 -16.56 -28.17
C ALA A 49 11.30 -15.13 -27.92
N GLY A 50 11.89 -14.47 -28.93
CA GLY A 50 12.27 -13.05 -28.87
C GLY A 50 11.10 -12.06 -28.97
N LYS A 51 9.94 -12.51 -29.48
CA LYS A 51 8.71 -11.70 -29.64
C LYS A 51 7.71 -11.89 -28.51
N VAL A 52 7.89 -12.93 -27.70
CA VAL A 52 7.03 -13.24 -26.56
C VAL A 52 7.52 -12.47 -25.33
N SER A 53 6.87 -11.37 -24.99
CA SER A 53 7.25 -10.51 -23.86
C SER A 53 6.90 -11.09 -22.49
N ASN A 54 5.93 -12.00 -22.43
CA ASN A 54 5.44 -12.57 -21.17
C ASN A 54 6.21 -13.85 -20.79
N GLN A 55 6.75 -13.87 -19.57
CA GLN A 55 7.54 -14.98 -19.04
C GLN A 55 6.74 -16.29 -18.98
N ARG A 56 5.44 -16.22 -18.73
CA ARG A 56 4.53 -17.38 -18.71
C ARG A 56 4.44 -18.06 -20.07
N SER A 57 4.31 -17.29 -21.13
CA SER A 57 4.32 -17.79 -22.51
C SER A 57 5.69 -18.30 -22.93
N ARG A 58 6.79 -17.73 -22.42
CA ARG A 58 8.15 -18.26 -22.63
C ARG A 58 8.35 -19.62 -21.94
N ARG A 59 7.86 -19.79 -20.71
CA ARG A 59 7.86 -21.09 -19.99
C ARG A 59 7.05 -22.14 -20.76
N TRP A 60 5.82 -21.79 -21.17
CA TRP A 60 4.96 -22.69 -21.95
C TRP A 60 5.60 -23.12 -23.28
N LEU A 61 6.22 -22.18 -24.00
CA LEU A 61 6.96 -22.47 -25.23
C LEU A 61 8.14 -23.43 -24.99
N ASN A 62 8.89 -23.21 -23.90
CA ASN A 62 10.01 -24.07 -23.53
C ASN A 62 9.54 -25.49 -23.17
N ASP A 63 8.49 -25.62 -22.37
CA ASP A 63 7.90 -26.92 -22.04
C ASP A 63 7.41 -27.64 -23.30
N ARG A 64 6.80 -26.91 -24.24
CA ARG A 64 6.34 -27.48 -25.50
C ARG A 64 7.50 -27.98 -26.36
N LEU A 65 8.58 -27.20 -26.44
CA LEU A 65 9.82 -27.61 -27.11
C LEU A 65 10.40 -28.88 -26.49
N LEU A 66 10.54 -28.91 -25.16
CA LEU A 66 11.09 -30.06 -24.45
C LEU A 66 10.25 -31.33 -24.66
N ILE A 67 8.92 -31.23 -24.59
CA ILE A 67 8.01 -32.36 -24.85
C ILE A 67 8.14 -32.89 -26.28
N GLU A 68 8.36 -31.99 -27.24
CA GLU A 68 8.42 -32.34 -28.65
C GLU A 68 9.79 -32.92 -29.08
N LEU A 69 10.86 -32.48 -28.42
CA LEU A 69 12.22 -33.00 -28.61
C LEU A 69 12.38 -34.42 -28.05
N VAL A 70 11.71 -34.72 -26.94
CA VAL A 70 11.80 -36.02 -26.29
C VAL A 70 11.03 -37.09 -27.09
N PRO A 71 11.67 -38.21 -27.46
CA PRO A 71 10.96 -39.37 -28.01
C PRO A 71 9.86 -39.85 -27.07
N ARG A 72 8.67 -40.14 -27.60
CA ARG A 72 7.61 -40.78 -26.82
C ARG A 72 8.13 -42.14 -26.35
N LEU A 73 8.38 -42.25 -25.05
CA LEU A 73 8.81 -43.48 -24.40
C LEU A 73 7.68 -44.53 -24.47
N ASN A 74 8.04 -45.80 -24.65
CA ASN A 74 7.07 -46.90 -24.59
C ASN A 74 6.57 -47.09 -23.15
N ALA A 75 5.36 -47.64 -22.98
CA ALA A 75 4.75 -47.83 -21.66
C ALA A 75 5.65 -48.62 -20.68
N GLU A 76 6.49 -49.51 -21.19
CA GLU A 76 7.46 -50.30 -20.41
C GLU A 76 8.68 -49.48 -19.98
N GLU A 77 9.18 -48.59 -20.84
CA GLU A 77 10.27 -47.66 -20.53
C GLU A 77 9.79 -46.59 -19.53
N ILE A 78 8.56 -46.10 -19.70
CA ILE A 78 7.90 -45.20 -18.75
C ILE A 78 7.78 -45.88 -17.38
N ARG A 79 7.36 -47.15 -17.33
CA ARG A 79 7.28 -47.91 -16.07
C ARG A 79 8.66 -48.11 -15.41
N GLY A 80 9.71 -48.30 -16.20
CA GLY A 80 11.08 -48.43 -15.71
C GLY A 80 11.67 -47.15 -15.11
N LEU A 81 11.25 -45.97 -15.60
CA LEU A 81 11.69 -44.67 -15.07
C LEU A 81 11.06 -44.30 -13.72
N PHE A 82 9.96 -44.96 -13.35
CA PHE A 82 9.20 -44.74 -12.12
C PHE A 82 9.10 -46.00 -11.26
N ALA A 83 10.12 -46.86 -11.30
CA ALA A 83 10.23 -48.05 -10.45
C ALA A 83 11.38 -47.85 -9.42
N PRO A 84 11.09 -47.79 -8.11
CA PRO A 84 9.78 -47.92 -7.48
C PRO A 84 8.90 -46.68 -7.69
N PRO A 85 7.56 -46.83 -7.67
CA PRO A 85 6.62 -45.72 -7.79
C PRO A 85 7.02 -44.59 -6.82
N PRO A 86 7.17 -43.34 -7.28
CA PRO A 86 7.73 -42.24 -6.49
C PRO A 86 6.91 -41.90 -5.24
N TRP A 87 5.67 -42.39 -5.17
CA TRP A 87 4.81 -42.31 -4.01
C TRP A 87 4.60 -43.72 -3.45
N GLY A 88 5.57 -44.19 -2.67
CA GLY A 88 5.24 -45.09 -1.56
C GLY A 88 4.21 -44.42 -0.66
N ASP A 89 3.36 -45.24 -0.03
CA ASP A 89 2.18 -44.95 0.83
C ASP A 89 1.93 -43.48 1.22
N GLU A 90 0.64 -43.08 1.17
CA GLU A 90 0.15 -41.74 1.55
C GLU A 90 0.92 -41.15 2.72
N VAL A 91 1.82 -40.20 2.42
CA VAL A 91 2.60 -39.51 3.44
C VAL A 91 1.61 -38.80 4.36
N PRO A 92 1.61 -39.09 5.68
CA PRO A 92 0.71 -38.44 6.59
C PRO A 92 0.91 -36.92 6.49
N LEU A 93 -0.19 -36.19 6.37
CA LEU A 93 -0.17 -34.74 6.23
C LEU A 93 0.66 -34.13 7.35
N SER A 94 1.72 -33.42 6.99
CA SER A 94 2.54 -32.67 7.94
C SER A 94 1.66 -31.74 8.78
N ALA A 95 2.02 -31.50 10.04
CA ALA A 95 1.30 -30.55 10.91
C ALA A 95 1.15 -29.16 10.25
N PHE A 96 2.07 -28.78 9.35
CA PHE A 96 1.98 -27.57 8.54
C PHE A 96 0.83 -27.62 7.51
N SER A 97 0.56 -28.79 6.94
CA SER A 97 -0.55 -29.05 6.03
C SER A 97 -1.91 -29.15 6.74
N MET A 98 -1.94 -29.22 8.07
CA MET A 98 -3.19 -29.26 8.82
C MET A 98 -3.70 -27.86 9.19
N THR A 99 -2.83 -26.86 9.28
CA THR A 99 -3.19 -25.62 9.97
C THR A 99 -3.68 -24.50 9.07
N ASN A 100 -3.34 -24.42 7.77
CA ASN A 100 -3.79 -23.31 6.90
C ASN A 100 -3.64 -23.59 5.38
N VAL A 101 -3.85 -24.83 4.92
CA VAL A 101 -3.56 -25.18 3.50
C VAL A 101 -4.27 -24.29 2.48
N GLY A 102 -5.52 -23.88 2.74
CA GLY A 102 -6.27 -23.02 1.81
C GLY A 102 -5.73 -21.59 1.70
N GLU A 103 -5.21 -21.03 2.78
CA GLU A 103 -4.62 -19.69 2.79
C GLU A 103 -3.21 -19.68 2.19
N TRP A 104 -2.43 -20.74 2.43
CA TRP A 104 -1.10 -20.89 1.84
C TRP A 104 -1.13 -21.32 0.37
N ASP A 105 -2.24 -21.86 -0.12
CA ASP A 105 -2.38 -22.28 -1.53
C ASP A 105 -2.23 -21.10 -2.51
N CYS A 106 -2.60 -19.89 -2.08
CA CYS A 106 -2.37 -18.68 -2.87
C CYS A 106 -0.87 -18.34 -3.02
N PHE A 107 -0.02 -18.84 -2.11
CA PHE A 107 1.45 -18.73 -2.15
C PHE A 107 2.13 -19.88 -2.91
N ARG A 108 1.44 -21.01 -3.11
CA ARG A 108 1.98 -22.16 -3.88
C ARG A 108 2.10 -21.87 -5.38
N ASN A 109 1.28 -20.95 -5.90
CA ASN A 109 1.22 -20.58 -7.32
C ASN A 109 1.40 -19.07 -7.55
N ILE A 110 2.35 -18.46 -6.84
CA ILE A 110 2.77 -17.08 -7.12
C ILE A 110 3.71 -17.09 -8.33
N ASP A 111 3.28 -16.44 -9.40
CA ASP A 111 4.18 -16.17 -10.52
C ASP A 111 5.14 -15.03 -10.13
N MET A 112 6.34 -15.03 -10.70
CA MET A 112 7.35 -14.00 -10.43
C MET A 112 6.79 -12.59 -10.66
N ASP A 113 5.96 -12.42 -11.70
CA ASP A 113 5.29 -11.14 -11.99
C ASP A 113 4.32 -10.70 -10.87
N LYS A 114 3.68 -11.66 -10.18
CA LYS A 114 2.81 -11.35 -9.03
C LYS A 114 3.64 -11.03 -7.80
N GLU A 115 4.74 -11.73 -7.58
CA GLU A 115 5.69 -11.45 -6.51
C GLU A 115 6.24 -10.02 -6.64
N THR A 116 6.77 -9.66 -7.83
CA THR A 116 7.30 -8.31 -8.08
C THR A 116 6.26 -7.24 -7.82
N ARG A 117 5.00 -7.43 -8.28
CA ARG A 117 3.91 -6.48 -7.98
C ARG A 117 3.58 -6.39 -6.51
N MET A 118 3.62 -7.50 -5.78
CA MET A 118 3.39 -7.50 -4.33
C MET A 118 4.51 -6.76 -3.60
N ILE A 119 5.78 -6.99 -3.98
CA ILE A 119 6.94 -6.30 -3.43
C ILE A 119 6.88 -4.81 -3.75
N GLU A 120 6.65 -4.41 -5.00
CA GLU A 120 6.49 -3.00 -5.39
C GLU A 120 5.33 -2.33 -4.65
N GLY A 121 4.20 -3.03 -4.50
CA GLY A 121 3.06 -2.54 -3.73
C GLY A 121 3.41 -2.35 -2.25
N LEU A 122 4.17 -3.27 -1.67
CA LEU A 122 4.63 -3.20 -0.28
C LEU A 122 5.65 -2.08 -0.08
N GLU A 123 6.64 -1.92 -0.97
CA GLU A 123 7.59 -0.81 -0.96
C GLU A 123 6.88 0.54 -1.10
N THR A 124 5.89 0.64 -1.98
CA THR A 124 5.08 1.85 -2.15
C THR A 124 4.27 2.14 -0.88
N PHE A 125 3.73 1.11 -0.25
CA PHE A 125 3.02 1.24 1.03
C PHE A 125 3.96 1.64 2.18
N MET A 126 5.17 1.10 2.24
CA MET A 126 6.18 1.48 3.23
C MET A 126 6.66 2.92 3.02
N ARG A 127 6.90 3.35 1.78
CA ARG A 127 7.20 4.75 1.44
C ARG A 127 6.09 5.70 1.86
N LYS A 128 4.81 5.34 1.65
CA LYS A 128 3.67 6.13 2.14
C LYS A 128 3.61 6.27 3.66
N ARG A 129 4.19 5.30 4.39
CA ARG A 129 4.30 5.35 5.85
C ARG A 129 5.48 6.21 6.32
N GLU A 130 6.53 6.30 5.50
CA GLU A 130 7.67 7.21 5.67
C GLU A 130 7.39 8.65 5.23
N ASP A 131 6.28 8.92 4.53
CA ASP A 131 5.88 10.28 4.16
C ASP A 131 5.78 11.15 5.43
N PRO A 132 6.68 12.14 5.63
CA PRO A 132 6.69 12.97 6.83
C PRO A 132 5.36 13.73 6.98
N ALA A 133 4.74 14.11 5.86
CA ALA A 133 3.42 14.72 5.82
C ALA A 133 2.31 13.81 6.37
N ALA A 134 2.39 12.49 6.21
CA ALA A 134 1.41 11.56 6.76
C ALA A 134 1.58 11.41 8.29
N ALA A 135 2.82 11.38 8.77
CA ALA A 135 3.12 11.38 10.20
C ALA A 135 2.66 12.68 10.88
N GLU A 136 2.93 13.84 10.27
CA GLU A 136 2.46 15.15 10.72
C GLU A 136 0.93 15.21 10.80
N LYS A 137 0.22 14.71 9.78
CA LYS A 137 -1.25 14.60 9.77
C LYS A 137 -1.75 13.72 10.91
N ALA A 138 -1.09 12.60 11.18
CA ALA A 138 -1.45 11.71 12.28
C ALA A 138 -1.26 12.37 13.65
N ILE A 139 -0.17 13.13 13.84
CA ILE A 139 0.07 13.93 15.05
C ILE A 139 -1.02 15.01 15.21
N ALA A 140 -1.31 15.74 14.14
CA ALA A 140 -2.35 16.78 14.13
C ALA A 140 -3.74 16.21 14.46
N LEU A 141 -4.07 15.03 13.91
CA LEU A 141 -5.32 14.33 14.21
C LEU A 141 -5.41 13.92 15.68
N ARG A 142 -4.35 13.33 16.24
CA ARG A 142 -4.30 12.98 17.67
C ARG A 142 -4.48 14.22 18.54
N ALA A 143 -3.79 15.31 18.22
CA ALA A 143 -3.93 16.59 18.91
C ALA A 143 -5.34 17.18 18.79
N TRP A 144 -5.96 17.09 17.61
CA TRP A 144 -7.36 17.49 17.39
C TRP A 144 -8.33 16.69 18.26
N HIS A 145 -8.12 15.38 18.41
CA HIS A 145 -8.98 14.54 19.25
C HIS A 145 -8.90 14.86 20.75
N ARG A 146 -7.83 15.52 21.22
CA ARG A 146 -7.74 16.00 22.61
C ARG A 146 -8.68 17.16 22.89
N ILE A 147 -9.05 17.92 21.85
CA ILE A 147 -9.92 19.08 22.00
C ILE A 147 -11.33 18.62 22.37
N ASP A 148 -11.94 19.31 23.33
CA ASP A 148 -13.31 19.04 23.75
C ASP A 148 -14.28 19.04 22.56
N ARG A 149 -15.29 18.16 22.63
CA ARG A 149 -16.28 17.99 21.56
C ARG A 149 -16.98 19.30 21.22
N ARG A 150 -17.37 20.09 22.23
CA ARG A 150 -18.07 21.37 22.04
C ARG A 150 -17.22 22.36 21.26
N THR A 151 -15.94 22.46 21.63
CA THR A 151 -14.98 23.34 20.98
C THR A 151 -14.72 22.92 19.54
N ARG A 152 -14.55 21.62 19.28
CA ARG A 152 -14.40 21.09 17.90
C ARG A 152 -15.61 21.39 17.02
N GLU A 153 -16.82 21.22 17.54
CA GLU A 153 -18.04 21.54 16.79
C GLU A 153 -18.16 23.04 16.50
N ALA A 154 -17.83 23.90 17.47
CA ALA A 154 -17.82 25.35 17.28
C ALA A 154 -16.81 25.77 16.20
N LEU A 155 -15.60 25.21 16.21
CA LEU A 155 -14.56 25.44 15.22
C LEU A 155 -14.93 24.92 13.83
N ARG A 156 -15.58 23.76 13.72
CA ARG A 156 -16.07 23.25 12.42
C ARG A 156 -17.11 24.17 11.80
N ARG A 157 -18.04 24.69 12.61
CA ARG A 157 -19.10 25.61 12.15
C ARG A 157 -18.56 26.99 11.81
N ASN A 158 -17.73 27.57 12.68
CA ASN A 158 -17.21 28.92 12.56
C ASN A 158 -15.69 28.94 12.76
N PHE A 159 -14.95 28.54 11.72
CA PHE A 159 -13.50 28.58 11.74
C PHE A 159 -12.99 29.97 11.33
N LEU A 160 -12.35 30.66 12.28
CA LEU A 160 -11.67 31.94 12.05
C LEU A 160 -10.14 31.70 12.03
N PRO A 161 -9.52 31.53 10.85
CA PRO A 161 -8.12 31.13 10.74
C PRO A 161 -7.17 32.15 11.38
N ASP A 162 -7.40 33.44 11.19
CA ASP A 162 -6.51 34.51 11.68
C ASP A 162 -6.51 34.57 13.21
N LEU A 163 -7.68 34.35 13.83
CA LEU A 163 -7.80 34.28 15.28
C LEU A 163 -7.01 33.09 15.83
N VAL A 164 -7.19 31.90 15.25
CA VAL A 164 -6.47 30.70 15.68
C VAL A 164 -4.96 30.92 15.53
N GLN A 165 -4.51 31.45 14.39
CA GLN A 165 -3.08 31.70 14.14
C GLN A 165 -2.48 32.72 15.13
N SER A 166 -3.22 33.78 15.47
CA SER A 166 -2.73 34.75 16.47
C SER A 166 -2.51 34.10 17.83
N TYR A 167 -3.41 33.20 18.26
CA TYR A 167 -3.24 32.44 19.49
C TYR A 167 -2.12 31.42 19.39
N GLU A 168 -2.01 30.69 18.28
CA GLU A 168 -0.93 29.72 18.06
C GLU A 168 0.44 30.39 18.13
N LYS A 169 0.62 31.56 17.51
CA LYS A 169 1.89 32.29 17.55
C LYS A 169 2.27 32.66 18.99
N CYS A 170 1.32 33.21 19.76
CA CYS A 170 1.53 33.58 21.15
C CYS A 170 1.88 32.36 22.03
N LEU A 171 1.22 31.22 21.79
CA LEU A 171 1.50 29.96 22.49
C LEU A 171 2.84 29.34 22.08
N GLN A 172 3.23 29.43 20.81
CA GLN A 172 4.52 28.93 20.34
C GLN A 172 5.69 29.72 20.94
N GLU A 173 5.56 31.04 21.05
CA GLU A 173 6.51 31.90 21.77
C GLU A 173 6.60 31.48 23.24
N PHE A 174 5.45 31.25 23.90
CA PHE A 174 5.40 30.77 25.28
C PHE A 174 6.02 29.37 25.48
N ILE A 175 5.77 28.43 24.56
CA ILE A 175 6.33 27.07 24.61
C ILE A 175 7.84 27.09 24.36
N SER A 176 8.31 27.98 23.47
CA SER A 176 9.74 28.09 23.11
C SER A 176 10.55 28.86 24.15
N GLY A 177 9.90 29.71 24.95
CA GLY A 177 10.52 30.42 26.07
C GLY A 177 11.06 29.47 27.14
N SER A 178 12.34 29.62 27.47
CA SER A 178 13.06 28.82 28.48
C SER A 178 12.76 29.20 29.93
N GLY A 179 11.88 30.18 30.17
CA GLY A 179 11.56 30.63 31.53
C GLY A 179 10.85 29.54 32.31
N ASP A 180 11.43 29.07 33.40
CA ASP A 180 10.85 28.09 34.30
C ASP A 180 9.66 28.71 35.06
N GLY A 181 8.43 28.24 34.80
CA GLY A 181 7.31 28.42 35.74
C GLY A 181 6.36 29.62 35.63
N GLU A 182 6.57 30.63 34.79
CA GLU A 182 5.60 31.74 34.70
C GLU A 182 4.40 31.36 33.81
N ALA A 183 3.17 31.53 34.32
CA ALA A 183 1.96 31.24 33.57
C ALA A 183 1.64 32.39 32.60
N MET A 184 1.28 32.11 31.35
CA MET A 184 0.85 33.15 30.42
C MET A 184 -0.59 33.54 30.73
N VAL A 185 -0.86 34.84 30.91
CA VAL A 185 -2.22 35.34 31.15
C VAL A 185 -2.70 36.13 29.93
N LEU A 186 -3.82 35.70 29.35
CA LEU A 186 -4.48 36.39 28.25
C LEU A 186 -5.82 36.94 28.69
N HIS A 187 -6.07 38.20 28.34
CA HIS A 187 -7.30 38.89 28.68
C HIS A 187 -8.30 38.80 27.53
N VAL A 188 -9.26 37.87 27.63
CA VAL A 188 -10.23 37.60 26.56
C VAL A 188 -11.65 37.71 27.10
N GLN A 189 -12.37 38.75 26.68
CA GLN A 189 -13.73 39.04 27.18
C GLN A 189 -14.82 38.29 26.41
N ASP A 190 -14.64 38.10 25.11
CA ASP A 190 -15.62 37.40 24.29
C ASP A 190 -15.67 35.89 24.64
N PRO A 191 -16.86 35.33 24.93
CA PRO A 191 -17.00 33.92 25.29
C PRO A 191 -16.56 32.94 24.19
N PHE A 192 -16.80 33.27 22.92
CA PHE A 192 -16.44 32.41 21.80
C PHE A 192 -14.92 32.40 21.59
N ARG A 193 -14.26 33.57 21.64
CA ARG A 193 -12.81 33.70 21.58
C ARG A 193 -12.12 32.96 22.72
N ARG A 194 -12.69 32.98 23.93
CA ARG A 194 -12.21 32.15 25.05
C ARG A 194 -12.34 30.67 24.76
N LEU A 195 -13.50 30.22 24.25
CA LEU A 195 -13.71 28.81 23.88
C LEU A 195 -12.65 28.36 22.84
N VAL A 196 -12.40 29.19 21.83
CA VAL A 196 -11.36 28.92 20.82
C VAL A 196 -9.99 28.86 21.48
N LEU A 197 -9.64 29.82 22.33
CA LEU A 197 -8.35 29.84 23.04
C LEU A 197 -8.12 28.56 23.86
N HIS A 198 -9.14 28.09 24.59
CA HIS A 198 -9.07 26.82 25.31
C HIS A 198 -8.82 25.64 24.37
N GLY A 199 -9.51 25.60 23.23
CA GLY A 199 -9.29 24.56 22.22
C GLY A 199 -7.88 24.55 21.64
N VAL A 200 -7.31 25.73 21.35
CA VAL A 200 -5.92 25.83 20.88
C VAL A 200 -4.96 25.37 21.99
N CYS A 201 -5.22 25.73 23.25
CA CYS A 201 -4.41 25.25 24.37
C CYS A 201 -4.46 23.71 24.50
N GLU A 202 -5.65 23.11 24.41
CA GLU A 202 -5.84 21.66 24.43
C GLU A 202 -5.13 20.95 23.27
N PHE A 203 -5.17 21.55 22.07
CA PHE A 203 -4.43 21.06 20.91
C PHE A 203 -2.95 20.93 21.23
N TYR A 204 -2.32 21.94 21.84
CA TYR A 204 -0.91 21.95 22.23
C TYR A 204 -0.60 21.28 23.58
N ASP A 205 -1.57 20.57 24.18
CA ASP A 205 -1.45 19.90 25.47
C ASP A 205 -1.18 20.82 26.67
N LEU A 206 -1.66 22.06 26.60
CA LEU A 206 -1.52 23.07 27.65
C LEU A 206 -2.76 23.08 28.55
N VAL A 207 -2.57 23.51 29.80
CA VAL A 207 -3.66 23.72 30.75
C VAL A 207 -4.10 25.18 30.66
N SER A 208 -5.39 25.42 30.45
CA SER A 208 -5.96 26.76 30.38
C SER A 208 -7.13 26.89 31.36
N VAL A 209 -7.14 27.94 32.17
CA VAL A 209 -8.17 28.21 33.17
C VAL A 209 -8.61 29.66 33.05
N THR A 210 -9.91 29.89 32.83
CA THR A 210 -10.46 31.23 32.89
C THR A 210 -10.93 31.56 34.29
N GLN A 211 -10.47 32.68 34.83
CA GLN A 211 -10.97 33.28 36.06
C GLN A 211 -11.67 34.58 35.74
N THR A 212 -12.75 34.85 36.47
CA THR A 212 -13.43 36.16 36.43
C THR A 212 -12.88 36.96 37.59
N SER A 213 -12.33 38.12 37.31
CA SER A 213 -11.87 39.06 38.32
C SER A 213 -12.82 40.26 38.33
N THR A 214 -13.22 40.63 39.54
CA THR A 214 -14.18 41.68 39.79
C THR A 214 -13.40 42.84 40.40
N GLY A 215 -13.13 43.88 39.61
CA GLY A 215 -12.41 45.08 40.07
C GLY A 215 -13.03 46.32 39.44
N GLU A 216 -13.32 47.34 40.26
CA GLU A 216 -13.87 48.63 39.84
C GLU A 216 -15.15 48.54 38.97
N GLY A 217 -16.14 47.77 39.43
CA GLY A 217 -17.48 47.75 38.84
C GLY A 217 -17.61 47.08 37.46
N LYS A 218 -16.53 46.52 36.91
CA LYS A 218 -16.55 45.77 35.65
C LYS A 218 -15.89 44.40 35.81
N ASP A 219 -16.64 43.35 35.50
CA ASP A 219 -16.10 42.00 35.46
C ASP A 219 -15.18 41.84 34.26
N TRP A 220 -13.94 41.44 34.53
CA TRP A 220 -12.97 41.11 33.49
C TRP A 220 -12.53 39.66 33.61
N LYS A 221 -12.59 38.96 32.48
CA LYS A 221 -12.17 37.56 32.41
C LYS A 221 -10.73 37.44 31.92
N MET A 222 -9.92 36.72 32.69
CA MET A 222 -8.54 36.38 32.33
C MET A 222 -8.39 34.88 32.18
N THR A 223 -7.61 34.45 31.19
CA THR A 223 -7.31 33.04 30.94
C THR A 223 -5.84 32.82 31.22
N THR A 224 -5.56 32.06 32.28
CA THR A 224 -4.21 31.67 32.68
C THR A 224 -3.87 30.35 32.00
N ILE A 225 -2.69 30.30 31.37
CA ILE A 225 -2.21 29.18 30.57
C ILE A 225 -0.91 28.68 31.18
N ARG A 226 -0.83 27.37 31.42
CA ARG A 226 0.30 26.71 32.05
C ARG A 226 0.72 25.48 31.25
N ARG A 227 2.02 25.20 31.27
CA ARG A 227 2.59 23.95 30.76
C ARG A 227 2.24 22.81 31.72
N LYS A 228 1.92 21.63 31.19
CA LYS A 228 1.77 20.42 32.00
C LYS A 228 3.13 19.97 32.52
N LYS A 229 3.22 19.62 33.80
CA LYS A 229 4.45 19.10 34.41
C LYS A 229 4.65 17.65 33.95
N SER A 230 5.71 17.42 33.17
CA SER A 230 6.25 16.12 32.73
C SER A 230 5.32 15.25 31.88
N GLY A 231 5.77 14.92 30.65
CA GLY A 231 5.08 14.01 29.73
C GLY A 231 4.32 14.65 28.57
N SER A 232 4.36 15.98 28.43
CA SER A 232 3.70 16.68 27.31
C SER A 232 4.35 16.27 25.98
N GLN A 233 3.56 15.66 25.10
CA GLN A 233 4.01 15.33 23.75
C GLN A 233 4.16 16.64 22.98
N ARG A 234 5.39 17.13 22.84
CA ARG A 234 5.67 18.40 22.17
C ARG A 234 5.28 18.26 20.70
N ILE A 235 4.23 18.99 20.31
CA ILE A 235 3.84 19.08 18.90
C ILE A 235 5.00 19.77 18.16
N PRO A 236 5.51 19.17 17.07
CA PRO A 236 6.56 19.79 16.30
C PRO A 236 6.04 21.08 15.62
N PRO A 237 6.91 22.09 15.43
CA PRO A 237 6.49 23.46 15.06
C PRO A 237 5.83 23.57 13.67
N ASN A 238 6.08 22.60 12.80
CA ASN A 238 5.43 22.43 11.49
C ASN A 238 3.95 22.06 11.59
N VAL A 239 3.52 21.40 12.67
CA VAL A 239 2.14 20.98 12.88
C VAL A 239 1.35 22.10 13.57
N THR A 240 0.47 22.74 12.80
CA THR A 240 -0.44 23.80 13.28
C THR A 240 -1.89 23.37 13.17
N MET A 241 -2.70 23.77 14.14
CA MET A 241 -4.14 23.60 14.15
C MET A 241 -4.79 24.37 12.99
N ALA A 242 -4.33 25.60 12.71
CA ALA A 242 -4.83 26.37 11.57
C ALA A 242 -4.56 25.67 10.23
N GLY A 243 -3.35 25.13 10.04
CA GLY A 243 -2.99 24.36 8.85
C GLY A 243 -3.83 23.09 8.71
N PHE A 244 -3.97 22.34 9.81
CA PHE A 244 -4.82 21.14 9.86
C PHE A 244 -6.29 21.44 9.50
N MET A 245 -6.85 22.51 10.05
CA MET A 245 -8.24 22.90 9.78
C MET A 245 -8.45 23.41 8.35
N ARG A 246 -7.48 24.11 7.75
CA ARG A 246 -7.53 24.51 6.33
C ARG A 246 -7.56 23.27 5.43
N ALA A 247 -6.67 22.31 5.67
CA ALA A 247 -6.65 21.06 4.92
C ALA A 247 -7.98 20.28 5.08
N ALA A 248 -8.53 20.22 6.29
CA ALA A 248 -9.82 19.58 6.55
C ALA A 248 -11.00 20.27 5.83
N LYS A 249 -10.99 21.60 5.70
CA LYS A 249 -12.02 22.32 4.92
C LYS A 249 -11.86 22.14 3.41
N GLN A 250 -10.63 22.07 2.91
CA GLN A 250 -10.36 21.86 1.47
C GLN A 250 -10.74 20.45 1.01
N HIS A 251 -10.48 19.43 1.84
CA HIS A 251 -10.85 18.03 1.56
C HIS A 251 -12.24 17.63 2.06
N GLY A 252 -12.94 18.52 2.78
CA GLY A 252 -14.26 18.31 3.36
C GLY A 252 -15.36 19.20 2.78
N ALA A 253 -15.12 19.84 1.62
CA ALA A 253 -16.12 20.57 0.88
C ALA A 253 -16.91 19.60 -0.01
N SER A 254 -17.99 19.06 0.57
CA SER A 254 -19.13 18.35 -0.04
C SER A 254 -18.83 17.19 -0.99
#